data_AF-A0A060SCR1-F1
#
_entry.id   AF-A0A060SCR1-F1
#
_cell.length_a   1.000
_cell.length_b   1.000
_cell.length_c   1.000
_cell.angle_alpha   90.00
_cell.angle_beta   90.00
_cell.angle_gamma   90.00
#
_symmetry.space_group_name_H-M   'P 1'
#
loop_
_entity.id
_entity.type
_entity.pdbx_description
1 polymer ?
#
loop_
_entity_poly.entity_id
_entity_poly.type
_entity_poly.pdbx_seq_one_letter_code
_entity_poly.pdbx_strand_id
1 'polypeptide(L)'
;MNSEKIKPGKATKKARGTVSKGPKATKDYAANHGINRGGTAGDDAVPSEGKEPVLDVEADDEGLLVFMQTRQCRRKIWATVFESPLSALVPGNLTVPSKPRMRARGAPDYKAQAELCKWRRLVFGRDHAMSQLDASAILDQSVVTTLTTLGPLTSEQVVALLKGSWIWWDRYGDELTAVVVALDIVYRPLKKSVGSKRSSGEANAAVYPDASSPKRPRLEIDAAGSNMPSASGQSPVPSPAPTVPPSTSSPFTTSFR
;
A
#
# COMPACT_ATOMS: atom_id res chain seq x y z
N MET A 1 -17.42 60.45 11.25
CA MET A 1 -17.43 58.98 11.41
C MET A 1 -16.14 58.60 12.11
N ASN A 2 -16.25 58.24 13.39
CA ASN A 2 -15.11 58.07 14.29
C ASN A 2 -14.50 56.68 14.14
N SER A 3 -13.19 56.63 13.90
CA SER A 3 -12.41 55.40 13.80
C SER A 3 -11.98 54.93 15.20
N GLU A 4 -12.60 53.87 15.71
CA GLU A 4 -12.18 53.20 16.94
C GLU A 4 -10.94 52.33 16.71
N LYS A 5 -9.84 52.66 17.41
CA LYS A 5 -8.61 51.87 17.47
C LYS A 5 -8.80 50.66 18.39
N ILE A 6 -8.86 49.47 17.80
CA ILE A 6 -8.84 48.20 18.55
C ILE A 6 -7.41 47.93 19.04
N LYS A 7 -7.24 47.80 20.37
CA LYS A 7 -5.96 47.47 21.03
C LYS A 7 -5.66 45.96 20.90
N PRO A 8 -4.42 45.54 20.58
CA PRO A 8 -4.07 44.13 20.53
C PRO A 8 -4.02 43.52 21.94
N GLY A 9 -4.80 42.46 22.14
CA GLY A 9 -4.85 41.69 23.39
C GLY A 9 -3.55 40.92 23.65
N LYS A 10 -3.01 41.05 24.87
CA LYS A 10 -1.87 40.28 25.38
C LYS A 10 -2.22 38.79 25.39
N ALA A 11 -1.61 38.02 24.50
CA ALA A 11 -1.64 36.56 24.54
C ALA A 11 -0.87 36.06 25.77
N THR A 12 -1.59 35.56 26.77
CA THR A 12 -1.03 34.85 27.93
C THR A 12 -0.48 33.51 27.48
N LYS A 13 0.86 33.40 27.40
CA LYS A 13 1.56 32.13 27.16
C LYS A 13 1.28 31.20 28.35
N LYS A 14 0.39 30.23 28.17
CA LYS A 14 0.23 29.11 29.11
C LYS A 14 1.57 28.38 29.21
N ALA A 15 2.18 28.43 30.39
CA ALA A 15 3.39 27.69 30.69
C ALA A 15 3.08 26.18 30.55
N ARG A 16 3.78 25.51 29.62
CA ARG A 16 3.79 24.05 29.53
C ARG A 16 4.27 23.51 30.88
N GLY A 17 3.38 22.83 31.59
CA GLY A 17 3.68 22.22 32.89
C GLY A 17 4.92 21.36 32.79
N THR A 18 5.88 21.62 33.67
CA THR A 18 7.07 20.80 33.85
C THR A 18 6.61 19.45 34.38
N VAL A 19 6.41 18.47 33.50
CA VAL A 19 6.09 17.09 33.89
C VAL A 19 7.26 16.61 34.75
N SER A 20 7.00 16.36 36.02
CA SER A 20 7.99 15.79 36.94
C SER A 20 8.46 14.48 36.34
N LYS A 21 9.78 14.37 36.11
CA LYS A 21 10.39 13.14 35.64
C LYS A 21 10.20 12.10 36.75
N GLY A 22 9.25 11.18 36.52
CA GLY A 22 9.07 10.01 37.38
C GLY A 22 10.36 9.19 37.50
N PRO A 23 10.41 8.26 38.46
CA PRO A 23 11.56 7.38 38.63
C PRO A 23 11.89 6.69 37.30
N LYS A 24 13.15 6.81 36.87
CA LYS A 24 13.64 6.17 35.64
C LYS A 24 13.46 4.67 35.80
N ALA A 25 12.87 4.02 34.78
CA ALA A 25 12.79 2.57 34.74
C ALA A 25 14.19 1.95 34.88
N THR A 26 14.28 0.83 35.60
CA THR A 26 15.53 0.11 35.80
C THR A 26 16.05 -0.46 34.48
N LYS A 27 17.38 -0.62 34.37
CA LYS A 27 18.03 -1.20 33.18
C LYS A 27 17.46 -2.59 32.83
N ASP A 28 17.07 -3.35 33.85
CA ASP A 28 16.49 -4.68 33.72
C ASP A 28 15.13 -4.66 33.01
N TYR A 29 14.36 -3.58 33.16
CA TYR A 29 13.10 -3.40 32.43
C TYR A 29 13.35 -3.36 30.92
N ALA A 30 14.30 -2.54 30.48
CA ALA A 30 14.62 -2.41 29.05
C ALA A 30 15.15 -3.73 28.45
N ALA A 31 15.98 -4.46 29.20
CA ALA A 31 16.47 -5.78 28.82
C ALA A 31 15.30 -6.77 28.60
N ASN A 32 14.40 -6.86 29.58
CA ASN A 32 13.23 -7.74 29.52
C ASN A 32 12.23 -7.38 28.43
N HIS A 33 12.21 -6.12 27.97
CA HIS A 33 11.31 -5.61 26.94
C HIS A 33 11.94 -5.60 25.54
N GLY A 34 13.13 -6.18 25.38
CA GLY A 34 13.65 -6.55 24.07
C GLY A 34 14.64 -5.59 23.46
N ILE A 35 15.26 -4.72 24.25
CA ILE A 35 16.35 -3.86 23.74
C ILE A 35 17.52 -4.67 23.16
N ASN A 36 17.66 -5.93 23.58
CA ASN A 36 18.69 -6.85 23.09
C ASN A 36 18.18 -7.87 22.04
N ARG A 37 16.87 -7.86 21.70
CA ARG A 37 16.31 -8.77 20.69
C ARG A 37 16.77 -8.33 19.30
N GLY A 38 17.14 -9.29 18.45
CA GLY A 38 17.78 -9.04 17.15
C GLY A 38 19.27 -8.71 17.22
N GLY A 39 19.91 -8.90 18.38
CA GLY A 39 21.37 -8.86 18.52
C GLY A 39 22.07 -10.05 17.86
N THR A 40 23.38 -9.96 17.66
CA THR A 40 24.19 -11.01 17.01
C THR A 40 24.25 -12.33 17.79
N ALA A 41 23.92 -12.30 19.09
CA ALA A 41 23.87 -13.49 19.94
C ALA A 41 22.66 -14.40 19.66
N GLY A 42 21.62 -13.90 18.98
CA GLY A 42 20.42 -14.69 18.66
C GLY A 42 19.54 -15.04 19.88
N ASP A 43 19.75 -14.37 21.02
CA ASP A 43 18.96 -14.55 22.24
C ASP A 43 17.59 -13.87 22.13
N ASP A 44 16.74 -14.38 21.23
CA ASP A 44 15.40 -13.85 20.94
C ASP A 44 14.29 -14.48 21.79
N ALA A 45 14.66 -15.29 22.78
CA ALA A 45 13.71 -15.88 23.71
C ALA A 45 12.95 -14.79 24.47
N VAL A 46 11.62 -14.81 24.41
CA VAL A 46 10.77 -13.87 25.14
C VAL A 46 10.65 -14.36 26.58
N PRO A 47 11.10 -13.61 27.60
CA PRO A 47 10.94 -14.02 28.98
C PRO A 47 9.45 -14.18 29.30
N SER A 48 9.05 -15.36 29.77
CA SER A 48 7.64 -15.67 30.11
C SER A 48 7.18 -14.87 31.33
N GLU A 49 8.11 -14.53 32.20
CA GLU A 49 7.87 -13.89 33.49
C GLU A 49 8.04 -12.37 33.39
N GLY A 50 7.09 -11.61 33.90
CA GLY A 50 7.16 -10.14 33.99
C GLY A 50 5.79 -9.47 33.86
N LYS A 51 5.65 -8.31 34.50
CA LYS A 51 4.41 -7.51 34.47
C LYS A 51 4.25 -6.91 33.08
N GLU A 52 3.18 -7.27 32.38
CA GLU A 52 2.81 -6.61 31.12
C GLU A 52 2.22 -5.22 31.40
N PRO A 53 2.50 -4.21 30.55
CA PRO A 53 1.84 -2.92 30.67
C PRO A 53 0.34 -3.10 30.49
N VAL A 54 -0.44 -2.49 31.38
CA VAL A 54 -1.91 -2.54 31.33
C VAL A 54 -2.37 -1.70 30.15
N LEU A 55 -3.21 -2.27 29.28
CA LEU A 55 -3.85 -1.53 28.20
C LEU A 55 -4.92 -0.60 28.78
N ASP A 56 -4.64 0.70 28.74
CA ASP A 56 -5.60 1.75 29.06
C ASP A 56 -6.00 2.47 27.77
N VAL A 57 -7.23 2.23 27.31
CA VAL A 57 -7.76 2.79 26.06
C VAL A 57 -8.09 4.28 26.23
N GLU A 58 -8.28 4.73 27.46
CA GLU A 58 -8.66 6.11 27.81
C GLU A 58 -7.45 7.01 28.10
N ALA A 59 -6.22 6.49 27.97
CA ALA A 59 -5.00 7.29 28.10
C ALA A 59 -4.87 8.31 26.95
N ASP A 60 -4.17 9.43 27.19
CA ASP A 60 -3.94 10.49 26.18
C ASP A 60 -3.26 9.97 24.89
N ASP A 61 -2.56 8.84 24.97
CA ASP A 61 -1.89 8.19 23.84
C ASP A 61 -2.67 7.00 23.27
N GLU A 62 -3.94 6.82 23.67
CA GLU A 62 -4.84 5.74 23.21
C GLU A 62 -4.24 4.33 23.45
N GLY A 63 -3.39 4.20 24.47
CA GLY A 63 -2.69 2.94 24.76
C GLY A 63 -1.58 2.59 23.77
N LEU A 64 -1.13 3.53 22.92
CA LEU A 64 -0.08 3.29 21.92
C LEU A 64 1.24 2.82 22.54
N LEU A 65 1.58 3.29 23.74
CA LEU A 65 2.76 2.83 24.49
C LEU A 65 2.74 1.33 24.78
N VAL A 66 1.56 0.75 25.00
CA VAL A 66 1.39 -0.68 25.28
C VAL A 66 1.84 -1.50 24.08
N PHE A 67 1.51 -1.11 22.85
CA PHE A 67 1.93 -1.82 21.63
C PHE A 67 3.45 -1.84 21.39
N MET A 68 4.17 -0.85 21.90
CA MET A 68 5.63 -0.79 21.79
C MET A 68 6.33 -1.57 22.89
N GLN A 69 5.71 -1.66 24.07
CA GLN A 69 6.32 -2.25 25.26
C GLN A 69 5.90 -3.70 25.50
N THR A 70 4.71 -4.11 25.07
CA THR A 70 4.27 -5.50 25.21
C THR A 70 5.22 -6.47 24.54
N ARG A 71 5.41 -7.61 25.19
CA ARG A 71 6.24 -8.72 24.68
C ARG A 71 5.44 -9.68 23.79
N GLN A 72 4.12 -9.47 23.66
CA GLN A 72 3.22 -10.31 22.88
C GLN A 72 3.22 -9.94 21.39
N CYS A 73 2.77 -10.87 20.55
CA CYS A 73 2.53 -10.59 19.14
C CYS A 73 1.55 -9.42 18.99
N ARG A 74 1.89 -8.42 18.16
CA ARG A 74 1.00 -7.29 17.87
C ARG A 74 -0.41 -7.74 17.48
N ARG A 75 -0.56 -8.80 16.68
CA ARG A 75 -1.88 -9.35 16.30
C ARG A 75 -2.72 -9.78 17.50
N LYS A 76 -2.09 -10.31 18.55
CA LYS A 76 -2.81 -10.72 19.77
C LYS A 76 -3.37 -9.50 20.50
N ILE A 77 -2.58 -8.43 20.60
CA ILE A 77 -3.00 -7.17 21.22
C ILE A 77 -4.13 -6.53 20.41
N TRP A 78 -3.98 -6.48 19.07
CA TRP A 78 -5.02 -5.99 18.18
C TRP A 78 -6.33 -6.76 18.34
N ALA A 79 -6.25 -8.09 18.43
CA ALA A 79 -7.43 -8.91 18.65
C ALA A 79 -8.11 -8.62 19.99
N THR A 80 -7.34 -8.40 21.06
CA THR A 80 -7.90 -7.97 22.35
C THR A 80 -8.57 -6.60 22.25
N VAL A 81 -7.91 -5.62 21.62
CA VAL A 81 -8.41 -4.23 21.51
C VAL A 81 -9.71 -4.15 20.72
N PHE A 82 -9.81 -4.91 19.63
CA PHE A 82 -10.99 -4.92 18.75
C PHE A 82 -12.00 -6.04 19.09
N GLU A 83 -11.83 -6.72 20.23
CA GLU A 83 -12.63 -7.88 20.64
C GLU A 83 -12.79 -8.93 19.53
N SER A 84 -11.80 -9.03 18.64
CA SER A 84 -11.82 -9.97 17.53
C SER A 84 -11.43 -11.33 18.07
N PRO A 85 -12.28 -12.37 17.95
CA PRO A 85 -11.88 -13.70 18.37
C PRO A 85 -10.65 -14.09 17.56
N LEU A 86 -9.55 -14.36 18.26
CA LEU A 86 -8.42 -15.10 17.69
C LEU A 86 -8.94 -16.52 17.45
N SER A 87 -9.76 -16.70 16.41
CA SER A 87 -10.01 -18.02 15.83
C SER A 87 -8.63 -18.62 15.67
N ALA A 88 -8.38 -19.68 16.43
CA ALA A 88 -7.06 -20.13 16.80
C ALA A 88 -6.12 -19.88 15.62
N LEU A 89 -5.23 -18.90 15.78
CA LEU A 89 -4.02 -18.82 14.97
C LEU A 89 -3.17 -20.01 15.41
N VAL A 90 -3.70 -21.23 15.23
CA VAL A 90 -2.89 -22.37 14.89
C VAL A 90 -2.01 -21.80 13.78
N PRO A 91 -0.68 -21.86 13.90
CA PRO A 91 0.14 -21.91 12.72
C PRO A 91 -0.35 -23.15 12.00
N GLY A 92 -1.44 -22.98 11.25
CA GLY A 92 -2.11 -24.07 10.62
C GLY A 92 -1.05 -24.63 9.72
N ASN A 93 -0.69 -25.88 9.97
CA ASN A 93 -0.30 -26.79 8.92
C ASN A 93 -1.48 -26.92 7.96
N LEU A 94 -1.95 -25.79 7.39
CA LEU A 94 -2.48 -25.74 6.06
C LEU A 94 -1.32 -26.31 5.27
N THR A 95 -1.41 -27.61 5.02
CA THR A 95 -0.73 -28.26 3.92
C THR A 95 -1.21 -27.49 2.70
N VAL A 96 -0.56 -26.36 2.44
CA VAL A 96 -0.83 -25.55 1.28
C VAL A 96 -0.56 -26.54 0.16
N PRO A 97 -1.58 -26.95 -0.61
CA PRO A 97 -1.39 -27.94 -1.66
C PRO A 97 -0.20 -27.45 -2.47
N SER A 98 0.79 -28.32 -2.64
CA SER A 98 2.06 -27.98 -3.27
C SER A 98 1.74 -27.30 -4.59
N LYS A 99 1.87 -25.97 -4.62
CA LYS A 99 1.47 -25.19 -5.79
C LYS A 99 2.33 -25.71 -6.93
N PRO A 100 1.75 -26.06 -8.09
CA PRO A 100 2.51 -26.47 -9.26
C PRO A 100 3.67 -25.52 -9.43
N ARG A 101 4.89 -26.06 -9.45
CA ARG A 101 6.12 -25.25 -9.42
C ARG A 101 6.15 -24.42 -10.70
N MET A 102 5.72 -23.16 -10.58
CA MET A 102 5.71 -22.25 -11.72
C MET A 102 7.13 -22.08 -12.24
N ARG A 103 7.25 -21.93 -13.57
CA ARG A 103 8.52 -21.58 -14.20
C ARG A 103 9.07 -20.30 -13.55
N ALA A 104 10.40 -20.22 -13.47
CA ALA A 104 11.06 -18.99 -13.02
C ALA A 104 10.59 -17.83 -13.91
N ARG A 105 10.30 -16.68 -13.28
CA ARG A 105 9.85 -15.49 -14.01
C ARG A 105 11.02 -14.92 -14.83
N GLY A 106 10.75 -14.67 -16.11
CA GLY A 106 11.65 -14.00 -17.03
C GLY A 106 11.46 -12.48 -17.01
N ALA A 107 12.11 -11.79 -17.94
CA ALA A 107 11.92 -10.38 -18.18
C ALA A 107 10.59 -10.20 -18.92
N PRO A 108 9.84 -9.11 -18.65
CA PRO A 108 8.53 -8.91 -19.24
C PRO A 108 8.65 -8.69 -20.75
N ASP A 109 7.78 -9.37 -21.51
CA ASP A 109 7.59 -9.08 -22.92
C ASP A 109 6.70 -7.83 -23.07
N TYR A 110 7.32 -6.70 -23.41
CA TYR A 110 6.63 -5.41 -23.55
C TYR A 110 5.64 -5.38 -24.72
N LYS A 111 5.83 -6.21 -25.75
CA LYS A 111 4.90 -6.27 -26.89
C LYS A 111 3.60 -6.98 -26.44
N ALA A 112 3.72 -8.13 -25.81
CA ALA A 112 2.58 -8.84 -25.23
C ALA A 112 1.87 -8.00 -24.14
N GLN A 113 2.65 -7.27 -23.34
CA GLN A 113 2.12 -6.36 -22.33
C GLN A 113 1.28 -5.23 -22.94
N ALA A 114 1.72 -4.66 -24.06
CA ALA A 114 0.97 -3.62 -24.76
C ALA A 114 -0.37 -4.15 -25.30
N GLU A 115 -0.40 -5.36 -25.87
CA GLU A 115 -1.64 -6.00 -26.35
C GLU A 115 -2.61 -6.32 -25.20
N LEU A 116 -2.13 -6.83 -24.07
CA LEU A 116 -2.97 -7.03 -22.88
C LEU A 116 -3.51 -5.71 -22.32
N CYS A 117 -2.70 -4.64 -22.30
CA CYS A 117 -3.17 -3.31 -21.90
C CYS A 117 -4.20 -2.73 -22.90
N LYS A 118 -4.09 -3.06 -24.18
CA LYS A 118 -5.08 -2.68 -25.20
C LYS A 118 -6.38 -3.43 -24.98
N TRP A 119 -6.33 -4.76 -24.83
CA TRP A 119 -7.49 -5.58 -24.50
C TRP A 119 -8.20 -5.09 -23.22
N ARG A 120 -7.44 -4.81 -22.17
CA ARG A 120 -7.94 -4.26 -20.90
C ARG A 120 -8.75 -2.98 -21.09
N ARG A 121 -8.26 -2.04 -21.91
CA ARG A 121 -8.97 -0.80 -22.25
C ARG A 121 -10.23 -1.05 -23.07
N LEU A 122 -10.21 -2.02 -23.98
CA LEU A 122 -11.38 -2.39 -24.78
C LEU A 122 -12.50 -2.97 -23.90
N VAL A 123 -12.19 -3.93 -23.04
CA VAL A 123 -13.17 -4.50 -22.10
C VAL A 123 -13.70 -3.46 -21.13
N PHE A 124 -12.82 -2.61 -20.60
CA PHE A 124 -13.25 -1.51 -19.73
C PHE A 124 -14.18 -0.53 -20.46
N GLY A 125 -13.84 -0.13 -21.68
CA GLY A 125 -14.71 0.75 -22.49
C GLY A 125 -16.03 0.11 -22.89
N ARG A 126 -16.06 -1.21 -23.12
CA ARG A 126 -17.27 -1.97 -23.49
C ARG A 126 -18.23 -2.09 -22.31
N ASP A 127 -17.72 -2.52 -21.15
CA ASP A 127 -18.56 -3.00 -20.04
C ASP A 127 -18.59 -2.03 -18.84
N HIS A 128 -17.65 -1.08 -18.78
CA HIS A 128 -17.43 -0.19 -17.64
C HIS A 128 -17.25 1.28 -18.04
N ALA A 129 -17.85 1.72 -19.15
CA ALA A 129 -17.73 3.08 -19.67
C ALA A 129 -18.09 4.18 -18.65
N MET A 130 -19.04 3.90 -17.75
CA MET A 130 -19.51 4.83 -16.71
C MET A 130 -18.83 4.64 -15.34
N SER A 131 -17.85 3.74 -15.24
CA SER A 131 -17.16 3.49 -13.99
C SER A 131 -16.22 4.66 -13.63
N GLN A 132 -16.12 4.97 -12.34
CA GLN A 132 -15.14 5.95 -11.84
C GLN A 132 -13.73 5.36 -11.69
N LEU A 133 -13.59 4.04 -11.80
CA LEU A 133 -12.31 3.37 -11.77
C LEU A 133 -11.60 3.48 -13.13
N ASP A 134 -10.33 3.07 -13.19
CA ASP A 134 -9.59 2.97 -14.44
C ASP A 134 -9.61 1.52 -14.99
N ALA A 135 -9.20 1.32 -16.24
CA ALA A 135 -9.03 0.02 -16.86
C ALA A 135 -8.14 -0.93 -16.06
N SER A 136 -7.21 -0.40 -15.24
CA SER A 136 -6.46 -1.18 -14.26
C SER A 136 -7.33 -2.02 -13.31
N ALA A 137 -8.56 -1.59 -13.01
CA ALA A 137 -9.51 -2.35 -12.17
C ALA A 137 -10.01 -3.65 -12.81
N ILE A 138 -9.91 -3.79 -14.14
CA ILE A 138 -10.22 -5.05 -14.84
C ILE A 138 -9.07 -6.02 -14.65
N LEU A 139 -7.84 -5.59 -14.90
CA LEU A 139 -6.65 -6.44 -14.81
C LEU A 139 -5.44 -5.64 -14.32
N ASP A 140 -5.02 -5.92 -13.09
CA ASP A 140 -3.92 -5.23 -12.44
C ASP A 140 -2.60 -5.32 -13.22
N GLN A 141 -1.80 -4.26 -13.14
CA GLN A 141 -0.50 -4.20 -13.83
C GLN A 141 0.46 -5.32 -13.38
N SER A 142 0.37 -5.74 -12.12
CA SER A 142 1.15 -6.85 -11.56
C SER A 142 0.78 -8.20 -12.20
N VAL A 143 -0.51 -8.41 -12.49
CA VAL A 143 -1.02 -9.61 -13.16
C VAL A 143 -0.59 -9.60 -14.63
N VAL A 144 -0.74 -8.47 -15.32
CA VAL A 144 -0.24 -8.31 -16.70
C VAL A 144 1.24 -8.65 -16.78
N THR A 145 2.06 -8.10 -15.89
CA THR A 145 3.51 -8.39 -15.83
C THR A 145 3.79 -9.85 -15.51
N THR A 146 2.97 -10.48 -14.66
CA THR A 146 3.12 -11.90 -14.35
C THR A 146 2.83 -12.77 -15.57
N LEU A 147 1.76 -12.48 -16.33
CA LEU A 147 1.42 -13.23 -17.54
C LEU A 147 2.51 -13.10 -18.62
N THR A 148 3.09 -11.91 -18.80
CA THR A 148 4.09 -11.66 -19.86
C THR A 148 5.52 -12.07 -19.50
N THR A 149 5.78 -12.53 -18.27
CA THR A 149 7.11 -12.98 -17.83
C THR A 149 7.28 -14.50 -17.86
N LEU A 150 6.20 -15.27 -18.06
CA LEU A 150 6.23 -16.74 -17.99
C LEU A 150 6.51 -17.42 -19.34
N GLY A 151 6.50 -16.66 -20.45
CA GLY A 151 6.62 -17.19 -21.80
C GLY A 151 5.28 -17.60 -22.39
N PRO A 152 5.26 -18.46 -23.43
CA PRO A 152 4.03 -18.94 -24.04
C PRO A 152 3.23 -19.74 -23.01
N LEU A 153 1.96 -19.36 -22.83
CA LEU A 153 1.05 -19.96 -21.86
C LEU A 153 -0.01 -20.80 -22.58
N THR A 154 -0.31 -21.95 -22.00
CA THR A 154 -1.46 -22.78 -22.38
C THR A 154 -2.72 -22.32 -21.65
N SER A 155 -3.90 -22.65 -22.18
CA SER A 155 -5.18 -22.34 -21.55
C SER A 155 -5.23 -22.81 -20.09
N GLU A 156 -4.87 -24.06 -19.82
CA GLU A 156 -4.85 -24.65 -18.47
C GLU A 156 -3.96 -23.88 -17.49
N GLN A 157 -2.81 -23.38 -17.95
CA GLN A 157 -1.90 -22.58 -17.12
C GLN A 157 -2.53 -21.23 -16.77
N VAL A 158 -3.22 -20.58 -17.71
CA VAL A 158 -3.92 -19.32 -17.44
C VAL A 158 -5.03 -19.54 -16.41
N VAL A 159 -5.83 -20.61 -16.56
CA VAL A 159 -6.86 -20.99 -15.58
C VAL A 159 -6.25 -21.22 -14.20
N ALA A 160 -5.19 -22.02 -14.10
CA ALA A 160 -4.54 -22.32 -12.83
C ALA A 160 -3.96 -21.08 -12.14
N LEU A 161 -3.52 -20.08 -12.90
CA LEU A 161 -2.95 -18.84 -12.37
C LEU A 161 -4.02 -17.88 -11.85
N LEU A 162 -5.12 -17.72 -12.59
CA LEU A 162 -6.04 -16.60 -12.38
C LEU A 162 -7.35 -17.01 -11.70
N LYS A 163 -7.88 -18.21 -11.94
CA LYS A 163 -9.23 -18.61 -11.49
C LYS A 163 -9.47 -18.42 -9.99
N GLY A 164 -8.47 -18.69 -9.16
CA GLY A 164 -8.59 -18.57 -7.71
C GLY A 164 -8.27 -17.18 -7.13
N SER A 165 -7.71 -16.27 -7.92
CA SER A 165 -7.18 -14.99 -7.41
C SER A 165 -7.79 -13.76 -8.07
N TRP A 166 -8.34 -13.90 -9.27
CA TRP A 166 -8.84 -12.78 -10.06
C TRP A 166 -10.37 -12.75 -10.05
N ILE A 167 -10.94 -11.71 -9.43
CA ILE A 167 -12.38 -11.59 -9.16
C ILE A 167 -13.26 -11.54 -10.42
N TRP A 168 -12.69 -11.18 -11.58
CA TRP A 168 -13.42 -11.08 -12.84
C TRP A 168 -13.35 -12.36 -13.69
N TRP A 169 -12.78 -13.44 -13.15
CA TRP A 169 -12.57 -14.69 -13.87
C TRP A 169 -13.86 -15.23 -14.51
N ASP A 170 -14.97 -15.26 -13.78
CA ASP A 170 -16.22 -15.85 -14.30
C ASP A 170 -16.80 -15.07 -15.48
N ARG A 171 -16.41 -13.81 -15.66
CA ARG A 171 -16.94 -12.94 -16.72
C ARG A 171 -16.00 -12.80 -17.90
N TYR A 172 -14.70 -12.63 -17.63
CA TYR A 172 -13.70 -12.32 -18.66
C TYR A 172 -12.60 -13.38 -18.76
N GLY A 173 -12.68 -14.46 -17.98
CA GLY A 173 -11.67 -15.52 -17.93
C GLY A 173 -11.44 -16.20 -19.28
N ASP A 174 -12.51 -16.59 -19.96
CA ASP A 174 -12.42 -17.25 -21.27
C ASP A 174 -11.87 -16.31 -22.35
N GLU A 175 -12.36 -15.06 -22.38
CA GLU A 175 -11.89 -14.02 -23.32
C GLU A 175 -10.41 -13.71 -23.11
N LEU A 176 -9.99 -13.48 -21.85
CA LEU A 176 -8.59 -13.24 -21.51
C LEU A 176 -7.72 -14.44 -21.87
N THR A 177 -8.20 -15.66 -21.61
CA THR A 177 -7.46 -16.88 -21.92
C THR A 177 -7.21 -17.03 -23.42
N ALA A 178 -8.23 -16.77 -24.25
CA ALA A 178 -8.07 -16.76 -25.70
C ALA A 178 -7.04 -15.72 -26.16
N VAL A 179 -7.08 -14.50 -25.59
CA VAL A 179 -6.12 -13.44 -25.91
C VAL A 179 -4.70 -13.85 -25.51
N VAL A 180 -4.50 -14.35 -24.28
CA VAL A 180 -3.17 -14.74 -23.78
C VAL A 180 -2.58 -15.90 -24.59
N VAL A 181 -3.38 -16.91 -24.94
CA VAL A 181 -2.92 -18.06 -25.75
C VAL A 181 -2.57 -17.64 -27.18
N ALA A 182 -3.25 -16.62 -27.73
CA ALA A 182 -2.95 -16.08 -29.06
C ALA A 182 -1.68 -15.21 -29.10
N LEU A 183 -1.19 -14.75 -27.94
CA LEU A 183 0.02 -13.92 -27.86
C LEU A 183 1.28 -14.79 -27.92
N ASP A 184 2.18 -14.44 -28.85
CA ASP A 184 3.54 -14.99 -28.90
C ASP A 184 4.43 -14.30 -27.85
N ILE A 185 4.38 -14.81 -26.62
CA ILE A 185 5.13 -14.25 -25.48
C ILE A 185 6.54 -14.85 -25.47
N VAL A 186 7.57 -14.04 -25.76
CA VAL A 186 8.95 -14.52 -25.80
C VAL A 186 9.55 -14.56 -24.39
N TYR A 187 9.84 -15.77 -23.89
CA TYR A 187 10.51 -15.93 -22.60
C TYR A 187 11.97 -15.47 -22.66
N ARG A 188 12.32 -14.48 -21.84
CA ARG A 188 13.69 -13.98 -21.68
C ARG A 188 14.17 -14.23 -20.26
N PRO A 189 15.04 -15.22 -19.99
CA PRO A 189 15.54 -15.46 -18.64
C PRO A 189 16.15 -14.19 -18.03
N LEU A 190 15.86 -13.91 -16.75
CA LEU A 190 16.59 -12.87 -16.04
C LEU A 190 18.06 -13.30 -15.95
N LYS A 191 18.96 -12.44 -16.43
CA LYS A 191 20.37 -12.54 -16.09
C LYS A 191 20.44 -12.35 -14.58
N LYS A 192 20.66 -13.44 -13.83
CA LYS A 192 21.01 -13.34 -12.41
C LYS A 192 22.20 -12.38 -12.38
N SER A 193 22.06 -11.22 -11.73
CA SER A 193 23.23 -10.40 -11.50
C SER A 193 24.17 -11.27 -10.68
N VAL A 194 25.23 -11.75 -11.32
CA VAL A 194 26.31 -12.45 -10.63
C VAL A 194 26.77 -11.43 -9.62
N GLY A 195 26.50 -11.72 -8.34
CA GLY A 195 26.34 -10.71 -7.32
C GLY A 195 27.38 -9.61 -7.46
N SER A 196 26.91 -8.37 -7.58
CA SER A 196 27.64 -7.26 -6.99
C SER A 196 27.69 -7.62 -5.51
N LYS A 197 28.74 -8.36 -5.16
CA LYS A 197 29.18 -8.66 -3.81
C LYS A 197 29.36 -7.27 -3.22
N ARG A 198 28.28 -6.73 -2.64
CA ARG A 198 28.38 -5.60 -1.72
C ARG A 198 29.42 -6.09 -0.74
N SER A 199 30.63 -5.56 -0.86
CA SER A 199 31.61 -5.63 0.20
C SER A 199 30.85 -5.12 1.41
N SER A 200 30.49 -6.05 2.29
CA SER A 200 30.20 -5.72 3.67
C SER A 200 31.44 -4.99 4.14
N GLY A 201 31.35 -3.66 4.11
CA GLY A 201 32.40 -2.76 4.53
C GLY A 201 32.85 -3.20 5.91
N GLU A 202 34.11 -3.59 5.97
CA GLU A 202 34.91 -3.63 7.17
C GLU A 202 34.67 -2.32 7.92
N ALA A 203 34.08 -2.42 9.11
CA ALA A 203 33.78 -1.30 9.96
C ALA A 203 35.10 -0.61 10.34
N ASN A 204 35.40 0.48 9.64
CA ASN A 204 36.48 1.37 10.03
C ASN A 204 36.04 2.04 11.34
N ALA A 205 36.66 1.61 12.44
CA ALA A 205 36.55 2.22 13.76
C ALA A 205 37.20 3.61 13.72
N ALA A 206 36.52 4.59 13.13
CA ALA A 206 36.85 5.99 13.32
C ALA A 206 36.20 6.46 14.62
N VAL A 207 37.01 6.45 15.68
CA VAL A 207 36.82 7.27 16.88
C VAL A 207 36.57 8.71 16.45
N TYR A 208 35.35 9.22 16.66
CA TYR A 208 35.10 10.65 16.65
C TYR A 208 35.16 11.17 18.09
N PRO A 209 36.03 12.14 18.40
CA PRO A 209 35.89 12.93 19.61
C PRO A 209 34.68 13.87 19.48
N ASP A 210 34.03 14.02 20.62
CA ASP A 210 33.03 15.02 20.97
C ASP A 210 33.23 16.38 20.28
N ALA A 211 32.25 16.78 19.47
CA ALA A 211 32.13 18.13 18.95
C ALA A 211 30.65 18.52 18.86
N SER A 212 30.18 19.15 19.94
CA SER A 212 29.24 20.28 19.97
C SER A 212 28.57 20.60 18.62
N SER A 213 27.32 20.19 18.48
CA SER A 213 26.46 20.64 17.38
C SER A 213 26.07 22.12 17.57
N PRO A 214 26.41 23.04 16.65
CA PRO A 214 25.82 24.36 16.65
C PRO A 214 24.36 24.29 16.20
N LYS A 215 23.54 25.09 16.89
CA LYS A 215 22.11 25.34 16.64
C LYS A 215 21.81 25.48 15.14
N ARG A 216 20.84 24.71 14.64
CA ARG A 216 20.20 24.97 13.34
C ARG A 216 19.67 26.41 13.34
N PRO A 217 20.07 27.27 12.39
CA PRO A 217 19.40 28.54 12.19
C PRO A 217 17.99 28.27 11.69
N ARG A 218 17.03 28.81 12.43
CA ARG A 218 15.63 28.91 12.03
C ARG A 218 15.56 29.85 10.83
N LEU A 219 15.27 29.30 9.65
CA LEU A 219 14.89 30.09 8.48
C LEU A 219 13.62 30.87 8.82
N GLU A 220 13.75 32.18 8.98
CA GLU A 220 12.63 33.09 8.89
C GLU A 220 12.19 33.12 7.42
N ILE A 221 10.96 32.70 7.18
CA ILE A 221 10.29 32.88 5.89
C ILE A 221 9.67 34.26 5.99
N ASP A 222 10.37 35.25 5.45
CA ASP A 222 9.83 36.58 5.22
C ASP A 222 8.67 36.48 4.23
N ALA A 223 7.49 36.87 4.71
CA ALA A 223 6.29 37.08 3.92
C ALA A 223 6.46 38.37 3.10
N ALA A 224 7.04 38.27 1.91
CA ALA A 224 7.04 39.34 0.91
C ALA A 224 6.17 38.93 -0.27
N GLY A 225 5.26 39.84 -0.64
CA GLY A 225 4.12 39.61 -1.51
C GLY A 225 4.47 39.03 -2.88
N SER A 226 3.70 38.03 -3.27
CA SER A 226 3.57 37.61 -4.66
C SER A 226 2.14 37.88 -5.10
N ASN A 227 1.99 38.89 -5.95
CA ASN A 227 0.80 39.22 -6.71
C ASN A 227 0.28 37.96 -7.43
N MET A 228 -0.89 37.47 -7.02
CA MET A 228 -1.69 36.58 -7.84
C MET A 228 -2.39 37.42 -8.93
N PRO A 229 -2.18 37.16 -10.23
CA PRO A 229 -3.06 37.68 -11.25
C PRO A 229 -4.43 37.01 -11.11
N SER A 230 -5.43 37.84 -10.86
CA SER A 230 -6.84 37.48 -10.80
C SER A 230 -7.30 37.02 -12.18
N ALA A 231 -7.30 35.71 -12.43
CA ALA A 231 -7.92 35.13 -13.59
C ALA A 231 -9.43 35.17 -13.41
N SER A 232 -10.08 36.11 -14.12
CA SER A 232 -11.53 36.21 -14.22
C SER A 232 -12.06 34.95 -14.90
N GLY A 233 -12.64 34.06 -14.09
CA GLY A 233 -13.36 32.88 -14.57
C GLY A 233 -14.63 33.30 -15.29
N GLN A 234 -14.60 33.24 -16.61
CA GLN A 234 -15.83 33.12 -17.40
C GLN A 234 -16.35 31.71 -17.19
N SER A 235 -17.52 31.60 -16.55
CA SER A 235 -18.27 30.35 -16.48
C SER A 235 -18.60 29.87 -17.90
N PRO A 236 -18.27 28.63 -18.29
CA PRO A 236 -18.73 28.08 -19.54
C PRO A 236 -20.25 27.93 -19.50
N VAL A 237 -20.90 28.55 -20.48
CA VAL A 237 -22.32 28.42 -20.77
C VAL A 237 -22.63 26.94 -21.05
N PRO A 238 -23.69 26.35 -20.45
CA PRO A 238 -24.06 24.98 -20.74
C PRO A 238 -24.46 24.84 -22.21
N SER A 239 -23.77 23.95 -22.93
CA SER A 239 -24.15 23.57 -24.30
C SER A 239 -25.52 22.89 -24.30
N PRO A 240 -26.40 23.21 -25.28
CA PRO A 240 -27.69 22.54 -25.42
C PRO A 240 -27.50 21.06 -25.74
N ALA A 241 -28.30 20.22 -25.06
CA ALA A 241 -28.30 18.77 -25.23
C ALA A 241 -28.61 18.38 -26.68
N PRO A 242 -27.98 17.31 -27.22
CA PRO A 242 -28.33 16.78 -28.52
C PRO A 242 -29.73 16.15 -28.47
N THR A 243 -30.63 16.67 -29.30
CA THR A 243 -31.95 16.10 -29.57
C THR A 243 -31.78 14.69 -30.14
N VAL A 244 -32.17 13.69 -29.36
CA VAL A 244 -32.20 12.28 -29.78
C VAL A 244 -33.37 12.09 -30.75
N PRO A 245 -33.16 11.57 -31.98
CA PRO A 245 -34.25 11.28 -32.89
C PRO A 245 -35.08 10.08 -32.40
N PRO A 246 -36.40 10.07 -32.66
CA PRO A 246 -37.29 8.99 -32.24
C PRO A 246 -36.89 7.67 -32.90
N SER A 247 -36.73 6.63 -32.08
CA SER A 247 -36.43 5.27 -32.52
C SER A 247 -37.62 4.69 -33.28
N THR A 248 -37.46 4.50 -34.59
CA THR A 248 -38.39 3.78 -35.45
C THR A 248 -38.40 2.29 -35.04
N SER A 249 -39.44 1.89 -34.30
CA SER A 249 -39.73 0.49 -34.00
C SER A 249 -40.04 -0.27 -35.29
N SER A 250 -39.16 -1.21 -35.65
CA SER A 250 -39.41 -2.17 -36.73
C SER A 250 -40.14 -3.40 -36.18
N PRO A 251 -41.23 -3.87 -36.80
CA PRO A 251 -41.96 -5.05 -36.34
C PRO A 251 -41.17 -6.33 -36.64
N PHE A 252 -40.85 -7.09 -35.59
CA PHE A 252 -40.34 -8.45 -35.69
C PHE A 252 -41.43 -9.36 -36.27
N THR A 253 -41.20 -9.89 -37.46
CA THR A 253 -42.03 -10.95 -38.05
C THR A 253 -41.44 -12.29 -37.62
N THR A 254 -42.08 -12.95 -36.65
CA THR A 254 -41.76 -14.33 -36.27
C THR A 254 -42.45 -15.27 -37.25
N SER A 255 -41.66 -15.91 -38.11
CA SER A 255 -42.10 -17.03 -38.95
C SER A 255 -41.72 -18.34 -38.23
N PHE A 256 -42.72 -19.07 -37.77
CA PHE A 256 -42.57 -20.45 -37.30
C PHE A 256 -42.66 -21.40 -38.51
N ARG A 257 -41.71 -22.32 -38.60
CA ARG A 257 -41.86 -23.61 -39.29
C ARG A 257 -41.33 -24.71 -38.39
#